data_AF-A0A8S8XZB2-F1
#
_entry.id   AF-A0A8S8XZB2-F1
#
_cell.length_a   1.000
_cell.length_b   1.000
_cell.length_c   1.000
_cell.angle_alpha   90.00
_cell.angle_beta   90.00
_cell.angle_gamma   90.00
#
_symmetry.space_group_name_H-M   'P 1'
#
loop_
_entity.id
_entity.type
_entity.pdbx_description
1 polymer ?
#
loop_
_entity_poly.entity_id
_entity_poly.type
_entity_poly.pdbx_seq_one_letter_code
_entity_poly.pdbx_strand_id
1 'polypeptide(L)'
;MRGLTYTLFLVCFSILLISLPSDAEEYGNTEFFLAKSGIGDVYDLSIDEPSEATPKYWKCRDDPNQANTFFPLVSWETNMGGPLELGDSYSYSFWVESTNVQEISFKTTLYIRTQEGYNNLSIDEVSKSAGFGTFLSENYTLDLESSGLDNSLFPDGVPAYTTLGLKLETSVTWAPDTENRTVWVKGAHSDFLSSFIIDFKHVNIENDEYYFDNDRVEEIDGDSLFIKVNVTNALGADNFDTSSAEISIEGLSGGGKFKDTIQLKDKHTYAKYIQGKWWYQEDNGITSGNYVIRFSVKDNFGNTWTSSMSYYLEVDQYGLEVQFDETSSPNGQLPKGGKTDYSFRVLNTGNTRDIFSITIDDSDVPSGWEISLQSDSSIDLQMGQSSYVQVRVEAPVSAKGGSSERVTITITSSGNENIFENVNLETTVRTYGVAFLSVPESINIDPEELDIDGYYKFKINLRNTGSDKDTFDLGVTTSRSDWTIRAEVQGNDISAVTIDKSQSLAVDIVVRPVNFEDSLGEEVTFLMTADSISPGDGSLLSVQNYS
;
A
#
# COMPACT_ATOMS: atom_id res chain seq x y z
N MET A 1 10.01 -60.90 -24.39
CA MET A 1 10.89 -59.74 -24.13
C MET A 1 10.00 -58.64 -23.58
N ARG A 2 9.88 -58.59 -22.25
CA ARG A 2 10.40 -57.50 -21.38
C ARG A 2 9.75 -56.14 -21.66
N GLY A 3 8.93 -55.71 -20.70
CA GLY A 3 8.44 -54.33 -20.58
C GLY A 3 7.35 -54.25 -19.52
N LEU A 4 7.74 -54.19 -18.24
CA LEU A 4 6.86 -53.95 -17.10
C LEU A 4 6.06 -52.66 -17.30
N THR A 5 4.73 -52.75 -17.23
CA THR A 5 3.86 -51.59 -16.97
C THR A 5 3.87 -51.30 -15.47
N TYR A 6 4.67 -50.32 -15.06
CA TYR A 6 4.59 -49.75 -13.72
C TYR A 6 3.44 -48.74 -13.65
N THR A 7 2.51 -49.04 -12.75
CA THR A 7 1.43 -48.18 -12.25
C THR A 7 2.04 -46.93 -11.61
N LEU A 8 1.69 -45.74 -12.10
CA LEU A 8 2.01 -44.48 -11.45
C LEU A 8 0.76 -44.01 -10.67
N PHE A 9 0.69 -44.35 -9.38
CA PHE A 9 -0.20 -43.68 -8.43
C PHE A 9 0.44 -42.33 -8.11
N LEU A 10 -0.13 -41.25 -8.63
CA LEU A 10 0.28 -39.89 -8.35
C LEU A 10 -0.37 -39.47 -7.02
N VAL A 11 0.28 -39.84 -5.92
CA VAL A 11 -0.02 -39.31 -4.59
C VAL A 11 0.66 -37.94 -4.51
N CYS A 12 -0.10 -36.88 -4.76
CA CYS A 12 0.30 -35.52 -4.40
C CYS A 12 0.29 -35.39 -2.88
N PHE A 13 1.39 -35.77 -2.24
CA PHE A 13 1.71 -35.30 -0.89
C PHE A 13 2.23 -33.87 -1.04
N SER A 14 1.31 -32.91 -1.04
CA SER A 14 1.64 -31.53 -0.72
C SER A 14 2.00 -31.48 0.77
N ILE A 15 3.29 -31.73 1.06
CA ILE A 15 3.88 -31.38 2.35
C ILE A 15 3.94 -29.86 2.37
N LEU A 16 2.89 -29.26 2.91
CA LEU A 16 2.88 -27.88 3.36
C LEU A 16 3.87 -27.81 4.53
N LEU A 17 5.14 -27.52 4.24
CA LEU A 17 6.09 -27.10 5.25
C LEU A 17 5.71 -25.67 5.65
N ILE A 18 4.65 -25.54 6.45
CA ILE A 18 4.53 -24.40 7.35
C ILE A 18 5.63 -24.65 8.38
N SER A 19 6.77 -23.97 8.23
CA SER A 19 7.60 -23.70 9.39
C SER A 19 6.81 -22.75 10.26
N LEU A 20 5.96 -23.31 11.13
CA LEU A 20 5.46 -22.56 12.26
C LEU A 20 6.71 -22.03 12.97
N PRO A 21 6.84 -20.73 13.26
CA PRO A 21 7.80 -20.31 14.27
C PRO A 21 7.53 -21.19 15.49
N SER A 22 8.58 -21.79 16.05
CA SER A 22 8.45 -22.59 17.27
C SER A 22 7.60 -21.79 18.24
N ASP A 23 6.48 -22.38 18.67
CA ASP A 23 5.57 -21.77 19.62
C ASP A 23 6.40 -21.08 20.70
N ALA A 24 6.23 -19.75 20.83
CA ALA A 24 6.67 -19.07 22.04
C ALA A 24 6.11 -19.88 23.21
N GLU A 25 6.88 -20.08 24.28
CA GLU A 25 6.34 -20.70 25.49
C GLU A 25 5.11 -19.88 25.89
N GLU A 26 3.92 -20.41 25.58
CA GLU A 26 2.65 -19.71 25.73
C GLU A 26 2.39 -19.39 27.22
N TYR A 27 3.06 -20.15 28.09
CA TYR A 27 3.02 -20.07 29.54
C TYR A 27 4.45 -20.04 30.10
N GLY A 28 4.64 -19.28 31.18
CA GLY A 28 5.94 -19.15 31.85
C GLY A 28 5.87 -19.64 33.30
N ASN A 29 6.86 -20.43 33.71
CA ASN A 29 7.04 -20.79 35.12
C ASN A 29 7.45 -19.56 35.92
N THR A 30 6.56 -19.12 36.80
CA THR A 30 6.81 -17.96 37.65
C THR A 30 6.90 -18.42 39.11
N GLU A 31 8.00 -18.05 39.77
CA GLU A 31 8.22 -18.38 41.17
C GLU A 31 7.73 -17.25 42.08
N PHE A 32 6.97 -17.61 43.11
CA PHE A 32 6.51 -16.72 44.16
C PHE A 32 7.10 -17.14 45.50
N PHE A 33 7.76 -16.19 46.16
CA PHE A 33 8.36 -16.33 47.46
C PHE A 33 7.43 -15.84 48.57
N LEU A 34 7.50 -16.53 49.71
CA LEU A 34 6.73 -16.18 50.91
C LEU A 34 7.36 -14.95 51.59
N ALA A 35 6.70 -13.78 51.55
CA ALA A 35 7.25 -12.56 52.13
C ALA A 35 6.98 -12.45 53.65
N LYS A 36 7.77 -11.62 54.32
CA LYS A 36 7.59 -11.30 55.75
C LYS A 36 6.59 -10.16 55.99
N SER A 37 6.30 -9.34 54.98
CA SER A 37 5.33 -8.25 55.03
C SER A 37 3.92 -8.82 54.96
N GLY A 38 2.99 -8.17 55.67
CA GLY A 38 1.64 -8.69 55.84
C GLY A 38 0.87 -7.99 56.96
N ILE A 39 -0.43 -8.26 57.02
CA ILE A 39 -1.34 -7.77 58.05
C ILE A 39 -2.14 -8.96 58.62
N GLY A 40 -2.02 -9.16 59.93
CA GLY A 40 -2.66 -10.29 60.60
C GLY A 40 -2.08 -11.63 60.14
N ASP A 41 -2.95 -12.49 59.61
CA ASP A 41 -2.59 -13.84 59.13
C ASP A 41 -2.44 -13.89 57.59
N VAL A 42 -2.49 -12.74 56.91
CA VAL A 42 -2.30 -12.62 55.46
C VAL A 42 -1.00 -11.85 55.20
N TYR A 43 -0.09 -12.48 54.47
CA TYR A 43 1.23 -11.98 54.11
C TYR A 43 1.32 -11.77 52.60
N ASP A 44 2.34 -11.05 52.14
CA ASP A 44 2.51 -10.78 50.72
C ASP A 44 3.19 -11.96 50.01
N LEU A 45 2.83 -12.20 48.75
CA LEU A 45 3.64 -12.98 47.81
C LEU A 45 4.57 -12.03 47.04
N SER A 46 5.83 -12.43 46.94
CA SER A 46 6.86 -11.69 46.21
C SER A 46 7.33 -12.49 45.00
N ILE A 47 7.58 -11.81 43.89
CA ILE A 47 8.30 -12.39 42.73
C ILE A 47 9.81 -12.18 42.81
N ASP A 48 10.26 -11.29 43.70
CA ASP A 48 11.67 -11.09 44.00
C ASP A 48 12.13 -12.10 45.04
N GLU A 49 13.31 -12.70 44.81
CA GLU A 49 13.97 -13.52 45.81
C GLU A 49 14.14 -12.75 47.13
N PRO A 50 13.91 -13.40 48.28
CA PRO A 50 13.99 -12.73 49.57
C PRO A 50 15.41 -12.31 49.92
N SER A 51 15.59 -11.02 50.21
CA SER A 51 16.88 -10.39 50.57
C SER A 51 17.02 -10.08 52.06
N GLU A 52 16.17 -10.68 52.89
CA GLU A 52 16.05 -10.33 54.30
C GLU A 52 17.18 -10.90 55.15
N ALA A 53 17.58 -10.15 56.20
CA ALA A 53 18.67 -10.55 57.09
C ALA A 53 18.31 -11.71 58.03
N THR A 54 17.02 -11.99 58.23
CA THR A 54 16.54 -13.05 59.12
C THR A 54 15.27 -13.71 58.55
N PRO A 55 15.13 -15.04 58.65
CA PRO A 55 13.92 -15.71 58.22
C PRO A 55 12.70 -15.31 59.05
N LYS A 56 11.53 -15.35 58.40
CA LYS A 56 10.24 -15.29 59.06
C LYS A 56 9.84 -16.69 59.52
N TYR A 57 9.27 -16.79 60.71
CA TYR A 57 8.81 -18.03 61.32
C TYR A 57 7.30 -17.95 61.56
N TRP A 58 6.55 -18.89 60.99
CA TRP A 58 5.13 -19.08 61.27
C TRP A 58 4.97 -20.32 62.16
N LYS A 59 4.51 -20.09 63.40
CA LYS A 59 4.40 -21.15 64.41
C LYS A 59 3.19 -22.02 64.14
N CYS A 60 3.39 -23.32 63.93
CA CYS A 60 2.26 -24.24 63.92
C CYS A 60 1.65 -24.36 65.32
N ARG A 61 0.37 -24.72 65.37
CA ARG A 61 -0.36 -24.89 66.62
C ARG A 61 0.30 -25.95 67.48
N ASP A 62 0.46 -25.69 68.77
CA ASP A 62 0.94 -26.66 69.77
C ASP A 62 -0.25 -27.24 70.54
N ASP A 63 -0.93 -28.19 69.90
CA ASP A 63 -2.04 -28.95 70.49
C ASP A 63 -1.74 -30.45 70.38
N PRO A 64 -1.57 -31.17 71.50
CA PRO A 64 -1.24 -32.61 71.48
C PRO A 64 -2.31 -33.47 70.81
N ASN A 65 -3.55 -33.00 70.71
CA ASN A 65 -4.68 -33.77 70.20
C ASN A 65 -5.08 -33.36 68.77
N GLN A 66 -4.22 -32.63 68.05
CA GLN A 66 -4.52 -32.15 66.69
C GLN A 66 -4.24 -33.15 65.57
N ALA A 67 -3.78 -34.37 65.88
CA ALA A 67 -3.45 -35.35 64.85
C ALA A 67 -4.63 -35.55 63.90
N ASN A 68 -4.37 -35.47 62.58
CA ASN A 68 -5.36 -35.55 61.50
C ASN A 68 -6.41 -34.41 61.48
N THR A 69 -6.15 -33.30 62.18
CA THR A 69 -6.99 -32.10 62.16
C THR A 69 -6.17 -30.92 61.65
N PHE A 70 -6.58 -30.36 60.52
CA PHE A 70 -5.92 -29.20 59.93
C PHE A 70 -6.37 -27.91 60.59
N PHE A 71 -5.40 -27.06 60.92
CA PHE A 71 -5.63 -25.71 61.43
C PHE A 71 -4.98 -24.68 60.51
N PRO A 72 -5.65 -23.54 60.22
CA PRO A 72 -5.04 -22.44 59.48
C PRO A 72 -3.75 -21.98 60.14
N LEU A 73 -2.69 -21.86 59.34
CA LEU A 73 -1.41 -21.30 59.78
C LEU A 73 -1.26 -19.86 59.28
N VAL A 74 -1.40 -19.67 57.97
CA VAL A 74 -1.10 -18.40 57.30
C VAL A 74 -1.65 -18.44 55.87
N SER A 75 -1.92 -17.27 55.30
CA SER A 75 -2.14 -17.10 53.86
C SER A 75 -1.16 -16.10 53.28
N TRP A 76 -0.78 -16.28 52.02
CA TRP A 76 -0.04 -15.29 51.25
C TRP A 76 -0.84 -14.86 50.02
N GLU A 77 -0.83 -13.57 49.71
CA GLU A 77 -1.59 -12.99 48.61
C GLU A 77 -0.73 -11.99 47.81
N THR A 78 -0.99 -11.88 46.51
CA THR A 78 -0.54 -10.74 45.68
C THR A 78 -1.66 -10.32 44.74
N ASN A 79 -1.72 -9.02 44.46
CA ASN A 79 -2.71 -8.46 43.53
C ASN A 79 -2.15 -8.46 42.11
N MET A 80 -2.92 -9.03 41.20
CA MET A 80 -2.64 -9.11 39.78
C MET A 80 -3.38 -7.95 39.09
N GLY A 81 -2.61 -7.03 38.51
CA GLY A 81 -3.16 -5.82 37.89
C GLY A 81 -3.84 -6.10 36.55
N GLY A 82 -3.16 -6.84 35.68
CA GLY A 82 -3.62 -7.20 34.33
C GLY A 82 -4.26 -8.59 34.24
N PRO A 83 -4.89 -8.91 33.08
CA PRO A 83 -5.42 -10.25 32.81
C PRO A 83 -4.29 -11.28 32.65
N LEU A 84 -4.60 -12.55 32.87
CA LEU A 84 -3.66 -13.67 32.76
C LEU A 84 -4.37 -14.95 32.30
N GLU A 85 -3.63 -15.93 31.79
CA GLU A 85 -4.14 -17.27 31.47
C GLU A 85 -3.44 -18.30 32.34
N LEU A 86 -4.19 -19.18 32.99
CA LEU A 86 -3.64 -20.23 33.85
C LEU A 86 -3.10 -21.38 32.99
N GLY A 87 -1.90 -21.85 33.30
CA GLY A 87 -1.36 -23.08 32.75
C GLY A 87 -1.91 -24.31 33.46
N ASP A 88 -1.16 -25.40 33.40
CA ASP A 88 -1.68 -26.71 33.81
C ASP A 88 -1.26 -27.12 35.22
N SER A 89 -0.19 -26.54 35.78
CA SER A 89 0.37 -27.05 37.03
C SER A 89 1.03 -26.01 37.93
N TYR A 90 1.19 -26.39 39.20
CA TYR A 90 2.02 -25.68 40.16
C TYR A 90 2.75 -26.67 41.07
N SER A 91 3.84 -26.21 41.69
CA SER A 91 4.66 -26.95 42.64
C SER A 91 5.09 -26.04 43.79
N TYR A 92 5.53 -26.60 44.92
CA TYR A 92 6.09 -25.80 46.01
C TYR A 92 7.15 -26.55 46.80
N SER A 93 8.02 -25.78 47.47
CA SER A 93 8.95 -26.28 48.46
C SER A 93 8.92 -25.34 49.67
N PHE A 94 8.57 -25.87 50.85
CA PHE A 94 8.52 -25.08 52.08
C PHE A 94 9.46 -25.62 53.14
N TRP A 95 10.30 -24.73 53.67
CA TRP A 95 11.17 -25.01 54.80
C TRP A 95 10.38 -25.14 56.10
N VAL A 96 10.72 -26.17 56.85
CA VAL A 96 10.16 -26.49 58.16
C VAL A 96 11.31 -26.69 59.13
N GLU A 97 11.23 -26.05 60.30
CA GLU A 97 12.05 -26.39 61.46
C GLU A 97 11.16 -27.05 62.50
N SER A 98 11.54 -28.24 62.97
CA SER A 98 10.78 -28.91 64.03
C SER A 98 11.63 -29.50 65.15
N THR A 99 10.95 -29.92 66.21
CA THR A 99 11.52 -30.65 67.34
C THR A 99 10.46 -31.59 67.88
N ASN A 100 10.79 -32.87 68.03
CA ASN A 100 9.93 -33.90 68.63
C ASN A 100 8.59 -34.11 67.90
N VAL A 101 8.63 -34.26 66.57
CA VAL A 101 7.45 -34.49 65.72
C VAL A 101 7.47 -35.89 65.10
N GLN A 102 6.33 -36.57 65.09
CA GLN A 102 6.16 -37.85 64.38
C GLN A 102 5.76 -37.63 62.93
N GLU A 103 4.82 -36.73 62.68
CA GLU A 103 4.35 -36.41 61.33
C GLU A 103 3.89 -34.96 61.27
N ILE A 104 4.17 -34.32 60.13
CA ILE A 104 3.59 -33.05 59.75
C ILE A 104 2.90 -33.21 58.40
N SER A 105 1.69 -32.67 58.30
CA SER A 105 0.92 -32.62 57.06
C SER A 105 0.57 -31.18 56.74
N PHE A 106 0.78 -30.78 55.49
CA PHE A 106 0.30 -29.54 54.93
C PHE A 106 -0.96 -29.79 54.12
N LYS A 107 -1.91 -28.87 54.26
CA LYS A 107 -3.01 -28.68 53.33
C LYS A 107 -2.86 -27.31 52.72
N THR A 108 -2.53 -27.27 51.44
CA THR A 108 -2.37 -26.05 50.67
C THR A 108 -3.61 -25.82 49.83
N THR A 109 -4.10 -24.58 49.81
CA THR A 109 -5.15 -24.15 48.89
C THR A 109 -4.60 -23.00 48.06
N LEU A 110 -4.37 -23.24 46.77
CA LEU A 110 -4.05 -22.20 45.79
C LEU A 110 -5.37 -21.64 45.25
N TYR A 111 -5.49 -20.32 45.18
CA TYR A 111 -6.75 -19.69 44.81
C TYR A 111 -6.56 -18.37 44.06
N ILE A 112 -7.59 -17.99 43.31
CA ILE A 112 -7.75 -16.65 42.74
C ILE A 112 -9.05 -16.04 43.29
N ARG A 113 -8.94 -14.81 43.79
CA ARG A 113 -10.08 -14.00 44.19
C ARG A 113 -10.37 -12.96 43.12
N THR A 114 -11.54 -13.05 42.51
CA THR A 114 -12.07 -12.05 41.57
C THR A 114 -13.15 -11.22 42.23
N GLN A 115 -13.76 -10.29 41.49
CA GLN A 115 -14.95 -9.58 41.95
C GLN A 115 -16.15 -10.51 42.16
N GLU A 116 -16.18 -11.66 41.48
CA GLU A 116 -17.27 -12.63 41.54
C GLU A 116 -17.13 -13.59 42.72
N GLY A 117 -15.93 -13.74 43.28
CA GLY A 117 -15.72 -14.52 44.49
C GLY A 117 -14.35 -15.17 44.58
N TYR A 118 -14.29 -16.18 45.46
CA TYR A 118 -13.10 -16.93 45.80
C TYR A 118 -13.10 -18.27 45.04
N ASN A 119 -12.07 -18.50 44.24
CA ASN A 119 -11.97 -19.63 43.33
C ASN A 119 -10.75 -20.47 43.68
N ASN A 120 -10.95 -21.69 44.16
CA ASN A 120 -9.84 -22.60 44.45
C ASN A 120 -9.33 -23.19 43.14
N LEU A 121 -8.04 -22.97 42.84
CA LEU A 121 -7.38 -23.56 41.70
C LEU A 121 -6.87 -24.98 42.02
N SER A 122 -6.39 -25.19 43.26
CA SER A 122 -6.00 -26.52 43.75
C SER A 122 -6.12 -26.62 45.26
N ILE A 123 -6.33 -27.84 45.75
CA ILE A 123 -6.26 -28.21 47.17
C ILE A 123 -5.42 -29.48 47.29
N ASP A 124 -4.27 -29.39 47.93
CA ASP A 124 -3.30 -30.48 48.01
C ASP A 124 -2.94 -30.80 49.46
N GLU A 125 -2.71 -32.09 49.74
CA GLU A 125 -2.22 -32.56 51.02
C GLU A 125 -0.87 -33.28 50.85
N VAL A 126 0.16 -32.79 51.57
CA VAL A 126 1.50 -33.39 51.58
C VAL A 126 1.89 -33.70 53.02
N SER A 127 2.37 -34.91 53.28
CA SER A 127 2.85 -35.33 54.61
C SER A 127 4.32 -35.69 54.60
N LYS A 128 4.99 -35.48 55.74
CA LYS A 128 6.30 -36.06 56.04
C LYS A 128 6.27 -36.65 57.44
N SER A 129 6.70 -37.90 57.53
CA SER A 129 6.75 -38.65 58.79
C SER A 129 8.18 -39.00 59.15
N ALA A 130 8.46 -39.09 60.45
CA ALA A 130 9.72 -39.58 60.96
C ALA A 130 9.90 -41.07 60.66
N GLY A 131 11.16 -41.49 60.54
CA GLY A 131 11.50 -42.91 60.45
C GLY A 131 11.16 -43.66 61.74
N PHE A 132 11.11 -44.99 61.66
CA PHE A 132 10.85 -45.82 62.83
C PHE A 132 11.88 -45.55 63.93
N GLY A 133 11.41 -45.17 65.12
CA GLY A 133 12.25 -44.90 66.30
C GLY A 133 12.98 -43.55 66.27
N THR A 134 12.69 -42.68 65.30
CA THR A 134 13.22 -41.31 65.25
C THR A 134 12.09 -40.29 65.27
N PHE A 135 12.45 -39.01 65.37
CA PHE A 135 11.52 -37.88 65.27
C PHE A 135 12.03 -36.91 64.20
N LEU A 136 11.09 -36.21 63.57
CA LEU A 136 11.43 -35.03 62.79
C LEU A 136 11.92 -33.96 63.77
N SER A 137 13.15 -33.51 63.50
CA SER A 137 13.87 -32.49 64.23
C SER A 137 14.76 -31.73 63.25
N GLU A 138 15.15 -30.51 63.61
CA GLU A 138 15.97 -29.62 62.77
C GLU A 138 15.23 -29.16 61.50
N ASN A 139 15.97 -28.77 60.47
CA ASN A 139 15.45 -28.18 59.23
C ASN A 139 15.25 -29.23 58.14
N TYR A 140 14.12 -29.16 57.45
CA TYR A 140 13.84 -29.96 56.26
C TYR A 140 12.80 -29.26 55.39
N THR A 141 12.64 -29.72 54.15
CA THR A 141 11.59 -29.26 53.25
C THR A 141 10.38 -30.18 53.26
N LEU A 142 9.21 -29.59 52.98
CA LEU A 142 8.00 -30.30 52.57
C LEU A 142 7.69 -29.85 51.14
N ASP A 143 7.67 -30.80 50.22
CA ASP A 143 7.69 -30.53 48.79
C ASP A 143 6.45 -31.11 48.12
N LEU A 144 5.77 -30.30 47.32
CA LEU A 144 4.80 -30.74 46.32
C LEU A 144 5.48 -30.69 44.97
N GLU A 145 5.82 -31.85 44.41
CA GLU A 145 6.53 -31.97 43.13
C GLU A 145 5.73 -31.35 41.97
N SER A 146 4.42 -31.60 41.93
CA SER A 146 3.49 -31.02 40.95
C SER A 146 2.04 -31.33 41.37
N SER A 147 1.13 -30.39 41.11
CA SER A 147 -0.31 -30.62 41.12
C SER A 147 -0.99 -29.85 39.98
N GLY A 148 -2.16 -30.32 39.56
CA GLY A 148 -2.92 -29.74 38.47
C GLY A 148 -3.70 -28.49 38.89
N LEU A 149 -3.91 -27.56 37.96
CA LEU A 149 -4.72 -26.36 38.17
C LEU A 149 -6.11 -26.52 37.57
N ASP A 150 -7.16 -26.18 38.35
CA ASP A 150 -8.51 -26.06 37.84
C ASP A 150 -8.70 -24.72 37.10
N ASN A 151 -8.53 -24.78 35.78
CA ASN A 151 -8.76 -23.65 34.88
C ASN A 151 -10.21 -23.56 34.36
N SER A 152 -11.09 -24.50 34.74
CA SER A 152 -12.48 -24.53 34.25
C SER A 152 -13.31 -23.32 34.71
N LEU A 153 -12.84 -22.64 35.75
CA LEU A 153 -13.43 -21.42 36.30
C LEU A 153 -13.13 -20.18 35.44
N PHE A 154 -12.16 -20.26 34.52
CA PHE A 154 -11.65 -19.14 33.72
C PHE A 154 -11.45 -19.54 32.24
N PRO A 155 -12.52 -19.94 31.52
CA PRO A 155 -12.40 -20.43 30.15
C PRO A 155 -11.88 -19.38 29.16
N ASP A 156 -12.09 -18.09 29.46
CA ASP A 156 -11.64 -16.96 28.64
C ASP A 156 -10.43 -16.24 29.29
N GLY A 157 -9.74 -16.92 30.22
CA GLY A 157 -8.68 -16.33 31.03
C GLY A 157 -9.18 -15.66 32.30
N VAL A 158 -8.24 -15.34 33.19
CA VAL A 158 -8.48 -14.64 34.46
C VAL A 158 -8.49 -13.13 34.18
N PRO A 159 -9.54 -12.40 34.62
CA PRO A 159 -9.62 -10.97 34.38
C PRO A 159 -8.58 -10.17 35.17
N ALA A 160 -8.42 -8.90 34.78
CA ALA A 160 -7.63 -7.92 35.52
C ALA A 160 -8.15 -7.66 36.95
N TYR A 161 -7.30 -7.09 37.81
CA TYR A 161 -7.61 -6.71 39.19
C TYR A 161 -8.06 -7.88 40.07
N THR A 162 -7.33 -9.00 39.99
CA THR A 162 -7.58 -10.21 40.79
C THR A 162 -6.53 -10.38 41.87
N THR A 163 -6.77 -11.22 42.87
CA THR A 163 -5.76 -11.59 43.86
C THR A 163 -5.39 -13.05 43.67
N LEU A 164 -4.11 -13.34 43.46
CA LEU A 164 -3.55 -14.70 43.56
C LEU A 164 -3.18 -14.94 45.02
N GLY A 165 -3.52 -16.10 45.57
CA GLY A 165 -3.10 -16.44 46.93
C GLY A 165 -2.91 -17.92 47.19
N LEU A 166 -2.18 -18.19 48.26
CA LEU A 166 -1.90 -19.51 48.79
C LEU A 166 -2.22 -19.52 50.27
N LYS A 167 -3.14 -20.40 50.67
CA LYS A 167 -3.46 -20.66 52.07
C LYS A 167 -2.77 -21.95 52.52
N LEU A 168 -2.13 -21.91 53.69
CA LEU A 168 -1.51 -23.07 54.31
C LEU A 168 -2.20 -23.41 55.63
N GLU A 169 -2.63 -24.67 55.74
CA GLU A 169 -3.11 -25.28 56.97
C GLU A 169 -2.21 -26.44 57.35
N THR A 170 -2.05 -26.68 58.65
CA THR A 170 -1.14 -27.72 59.15
C THR A 170 -1.85 -28.69 60.10
N SER A 171 -1.49 -29.97 60.01
CA SER A 171 -1.80 -31.00 61.00
C SER A 171 -0.48 -31.56 61.52
N VAL A 172 -0.30 -31.63 62.84
CA VAL A 172 0.94 -32.11 63.47
C VAL A 172 0.65 -33.26 64.43
N THR A 173 1.31 -34.39 64.21
CA THR A 173 1.35 -35.51 65.15
C THR A 173 2.62 -35.40 65.98
N TRP A 174 2.46 -35.10 67.26
CA TRP A 174 3.59 -34.90 68.17
C TRP A 174 4.17 -36.21 68.68
N ALA A 175 5.46 -36.23 68.99
CA ALA A 175 6.08 -37.36 69.65
C ALA A 175 5.48 -37.60 71.04
N PRO A 176 5.13 -38.86 71.38
CA PRO A 176 4.57 -39.20 72.68
C PRO A 176 5.60 -38.93 73.79
N ASP A 177 5.12 -38.48 74.94
CA ASP A 177 5.93 -38.30 76.16
C ASP A 177 7.18 -37.41 76.00
N THR A 178 7.17 -36.49 75.04
CA THR A 178 8.25 -35.52 74.81
C THR A 178 7.87 -34.12 75.28
N GLU A 179 8.80 -33.45 75.95
CA GLU A 179 8.74 -32.01 76.26
C GLU A 179 9.46 -31.20 75.16
N ASN A 180 9.28 -29.87 75.14
CA ASN A 180 9.93 -28.96 74.17
C ASN A 180 9.67 -29.31 72.69
N ARG A 181 8.40 -29.28 72.29
CA ARG A 181 8.00 -29.57 70.91
C ARG A 181 7.64 -28.29 70.17
N THR A 182 8.14 -28.16 68.94
CA THR A 182 7.89 -26.99 68.10
C THR A 182 7.85 -27.38 66.63
N VAL A 183 7.07 -26.64 65.85
CA VAL A 183 7.10 -26.66 64.40
C VAL A 183 6.98 -25.22 63.91
N TRP A 184 7.87 -24.84 63.01
CA TRP A 184 7.89 -23.55 62.37
C TRP A 184 7.98 -23.75 60.86
N VAL A 185 7.06 -23.13 60.12
CA VAL A 185 7.29 -22.91 58.69
C VAL A 185 8.18 -21.68 58.56
N LYS A 186 9.23 -21.79 57.75
CA LYS A 186 10.21 -20.73 57.51
C LYS A 186 10.04 -20.16 56.11
N GLY A 187 10.42 -18.91 55.93
CA GLY A 187 10.46 -18.27 54.62
C GLY A 187 11.07 -16.88 54.71
N ALA A 188 10.89 -16.10 53.64
CA ALA A 188 11.42 -14.75 53.52
C ALA A 188 12.93 -14.66 53.82
N HIS A 189 13.75 -15.63 53.39
CA HIS A 189 15.21 -15.62 53.55
C HIS A 189 15.90 -16.51 52.52
N SER A 190 17.07 -16.11 52.01
CA SER A 190 17.80 -16.82 50.94
C SER A 190 18.29 -18.23 51.34
N ASP A 191 18.62 -18.46 52.61
CA ASP A 191 19.01 -19.80 53.09
C ASP A 191 17.80 -20.71 53.37
N PHE A 192 16.59 -20.14 53.41
CA PHE A 192 15.33 -20.83 53.68
C PHE A 192 14.28 -20.41 52.64
N LEU A 193 14.62 -20.62 51.37
CA LEU A 193 13.78 -20.29 50.22
C LEU A 193 12.54 -21.18 50.23
N SER A 194 11.47 -20.64 50.78
CA SER A 194 10.14 -21.21 50.67
C SER A 194 9.40 -20.46 49.58
N SER A 195 8.93 -21.19 48.58
CA SER A 195 8.33 -20.66 47.37
C SER A 195 7.36 -21.66 46.74
N PHE A 196 6.55 -21.17 45.82
CA PHE A 196 5.81 -22.00 44.89
C PHE A 196 6.03 -21.50 43.46
N ILE A 197 6.04 -22.43 42.51
CA ILE A 197 6.15 -22.12 41.09
C ILE A 197 4.79 -22.44 40.47
N ILE A 198 4.24 -21.49 39.72
CA ILE A 198 2.99 -21.66 39.00
C ILE A 198 3.24 -21.39 37.52
N ASP A 199 2.69 -22.26 36.69
CA ASP A 199 2.68 -22.11 35.25
C ASP A 199 1.50 -21.23 34.83
N PHE A 200 1.78 -20.04 34.29
CA PHE A 200 0.75 -19.15 33.77
C PHE A 200 1.32 -18.11 32.80
N LYS A 201 0.46 -17.64 31.89
CA LYS A 201 0.75 -16.53 30.99
C LYS A 201 0.35 -15.23 31.63
N HIS A 202 1.34 -14.42 31.98
CA HIS A 202 1.11 -13.17 32.70
C HIS A 202 1.34 -11.92 31.86
N VAL A 203 1.85 -12.07 30.63
CA VAL A 203 1.96 -10.98 29.67
C VAL A 203 1.00 -11.20 28.51
N ASN A 204 0.29 -10.15 28.11
CA ASN A 204 -0.57 -10.18 26.94
C ASN A 204 -0.27 -8.98 26.03
N ILE A 205 -0.09 -9.21 24.74
CA ILE A 205 0.03 -8.18 23.72
C ILE A 205 -1.31 -8.15 22.96
N GLU A 206 -2.12 -7.13 23.23
CA GLU A 206 -3.52 -7.10 22.80
C GLU A 206 -3.69 -6.71 21.32
N ASN A 207 -4.67 -7.33 20.66
CA ASN A 207 -4.96 -7.17 19.23
C ASN A 207 -6.18 -6.27 18.93
N ASP A 208 -6.91 -5.79 19.95
CA ASP A 208 -8.16 -5.05 19.82
C ASP A 208 -8.00 -3.54 20.09
N GLU A 209 -6.98 -3.12 20.84
CA GLU A 209 -6.64 -1.73 21.12
C GLU A 209 -5.33 -1.27 20.43
N TYR A 210 -5.11 -1.62 19.15
CA TYR A 210 -3.98 -1.09 18.37
C TYR A 210 -4.31 0.24 17.69
N TYR A 211 -3.26 1.02 17.43
CA TYR A 211 -3.32 2.25 16.65
C TYR A 211 -2.22 2.24 15.60
N PHE A 212 -2.62 2.04 14.34
CA PHE A 212 -1.73 2.09 13.18
C PHE A 212 -2.11 3.30 12.31
N ASP A 213 -1.12 4.12 12.00
CA ASP A 213 -1.30 5.38 11.28
C ASP A 213 -0.33 5.44 10.11
N ASN A 214 -0.87 5.30 8.91
CA ASN A 214 -0.11 5.30 7.67
C ASN A 214 0.04 6.72 7.15
N ASP A 215 1.17 7.33 7.46
CA ASP A 215 1.52 8.71 7.17
C ASP A 215 2.24 8.78 5.82
N ARG A 216 1.49 9.13 4.78
CA ARG A 216 2.01 9.33 3.41
C ARG A 216 2.30 10.81 3.18
N VAL A 217 3.53 11.14 2.80
CA VAL A 217 4.02 12.52 2.71
C VAL A 217 4.67 12.80 1.36
N GLU A 218 4.80 14.08 1.00
CA GLU A 218 5.37 14.49 -0.29
C GLU A 218 6.90 14.40 -0.35
N GLU A 219 7.57 14.24 0.80
CA GLU A 219 9.02 14.06 0.85
C GLU A 219 9.38 12.64 0.38
N ILE A 220 10.32 12.55 -0.57
CA ILE A 220 10.85 11.27 -1.05
C ILE A 220 11.39 10.47 0.14
N ASP A 221 11.02 9.19 0.22
CA ASP A 221 11.35 8.28 1.33
C ASP A 221 10.82 8.73 2.71
N GLY A 222 9.87 9.67 2.74
CA GLY A 222 9.32 10.24 3.97
C GLY A 222 8.16 9.44 4.59
N ASP A 223 7.53 8.59 3.77
CA ASP A 223 6.40 7.76 4.15
C ASP A 223 6.70 6.84 5.34
N SER A 224 5.73 6.71 6.24
CA SER A 224 5.90 5.86 7.42
C SER A 224 4.61 5.29 7.99
N LEU A 225 4.72 4.13 8.61
CA LEU A 225 3.65 3.55 9.42
C LEU A 225 4.01 3.72 10.90
N PHE A 226 3.25 4.54 11.63
CA PHE A 226 3.33 4.55 13.09
C PHE A 226 2.54 3.37 13.65
N ILE A 227 3.20 2.54 14.44
CA ILE A 227 2.68 1.30 15.01
C ILE A 227 2.63 1.46 16.51
N LYS A 228 1.48 1.21 17.12
CA LYS A 228 1.30 1.25 18.58
C LYS A 228 0.32 0.19 19.03
N VAL A 229 0.72 -0.63 20.00
CA VAL A 229 -0.09 -1.73 20.57
C VAL A 229 -0.01 -1.73 22.08
N ASN A 230 -1.07 -2.21 22.74
CA ASN A 230 -1.06 -2.42 24.18
C ASN A 230 -0.29 -3.68 24.53
N VAL A 231 0.45 -3.61 25.64
CA VAL A 231 0.97 -4.78 26.30
C VAL A 231 0.70 -4.69 27.80
N THR A 232 0.16 -5.75 28.39
CA THR A 232 -0.15 -5.84 29.82
C THR A 232 0.73 -6.87 30.48
N ASN A 233 1.12 -6.63 31.73
CA ASN A 233 1.74 -7.61 32.60
C ASN A 233 0.94 -7.71 33.90
N ALA A 234 0.38 -8.88 34.18
CA ALA A 234 -0.47 -9.14 35.33
C ALA A 234 0.27 -8.90 36.67
N LEU A 235 1.58 -9.10 36.70
CA LEU A 235 2.45 -8.83 37.85
C LEU A 235 2.79 -7.34 38.01
N GLY A 236 2.43 -6.48 37.05
CA GLY A 236 2.69 -5.04 37.06
C GLY A 236 3.58 -4.57 35.91
N ALA A 237 3.43 -3.31 35.52
CA ALA A 237 4.11 -2.74 34.35
C ALA A 237 5.64 -2.67 34.55
N ASP A 238 6.10 -2.61 35.79
CA ASP A 238 7.53 -2.56 36.10
C ASP A 238 8.24 -3.91 35.89
N ASN A 239 7.49 -4.99 35.64
CA ASN A 239 8.02 -6.32 35.33
C ASN A 239 8.35 -6.55 33.84
N PHE A 240 8.56 -5.47 33.09
CA PHE A 240 9.07 -5.52 31.72
C PHE A 240 10.53 -5.07 31.66
N ASP A 241 11.33 -5.78 30.86
CA ASP A 241 12.58 -5.24 30.36
C ASP A 241 12.27 -4.15 29.34
N THR A 242 12.28 -2.90 29.79
CA THR A 242 11.94 -1.72 28.98
C THR A 242 12.81 -1.53 27.74
N SER A 243 13.97 -2.20 27.66
CA SER A 243 14.88 -2.13 26.51
C SER A 243 14.69 -3.26 25.49
N SER A 244 13.84 -4.24 25.80
CA SER A 244 13.66 -5.47 25.00
C SER A 244 12.52 -5.41 23.98
N ALA A 245 11.77 -4.31 23.94
CA ALA A 245 10.64 -4.18 23.03
C ALA A 245 11.12 -4.17 21.57
N GLU A 246 10.53 -5.05 20.76
CA GLU A 246 10.83 -5.19 19.35
C GLU A 246 9.54 -5.17 18.54
N ILE A 247 9.62 -4.55 17.36
CA ILE A 247 8.63 -4.62 16.30
C ILE A 247 9.37 -5.07 15.06
N SER A 248 8.83 -6.07 14.36
CA SER A 248 9.39 -6.54 13.10
C SER A 248 8.30 -6.85 12.07
N ILE A 249 8.60 -6.60 10.81
CA ILE A 249 7.73 -6.93 9.68
C ILE A 249 8.19 -8.24 9.07
N GLU A 250 7.29 -9.22 9.03
CA GLU A 250 7.59 -10.53 8.48
C GLU A 250 7.93 -10.46 6.99
N GLY A 251 8.96 -11.20 6.58
CA GLY A 251 9.43 -11.23 5.20
C GLY A 251 10.42 -10.13 4.82
N LEU A 252 10.65 -9.13 5.69
CA LEU A 252 11.65 -8.09 5.45
C LEU A 252 12.99 -8.42 6.10
N SER A 253 14.08 -8.12 5.39
CA SER A 253 15.43 -8.29 5.93
C SER A 253 15.65 -7.35 7.11
N GLY A 254 16.03 -7.89 8.27
CA GLY A 254 16.22 -7.11 9.49
C GLY A 254 14.91 -6.61 10.13
N GLY A 255 13.75 -7.09 9.70
CA GLY A 255 12.46 -6.77 10.31
C GLY A 255 11.89 -5.38 9.97
N GLY A 256 12.52 -4.64 9.06
CA GLY A 256 12.07 -3.31 8.61
C GLY A 256 12.87 -2.14 9.21
N LYS A 257 12.80 -0.97 8.58
CA LYS A 257 13.54 0.24 9.01
C LYS A 257 12.80 1.02 10.09
N PHE A 258 13.19 0.84 11.36
CA PHE A 258 12.59 1.52 12.52
C PHE A 258 13.41 2.66 13.13
N LYS A 259 14.66 2.88 12.68
CA LYS A 259 15.55 3.99 13.11
C LYS A 259 15.56 4.24 14.63
N ASP A 260 15.68 3.18 15.42
CA ASP A 260 15.71 3.22 16.90
C ASP A 260 14.48 3.88 17.55
N THR A 261 13.33 3.91 16.87
CA THR A 261 12.10 4.50 17.40
C THR A 261 11.23 3.53 18.20
N ILE A 262 11.59 2.25 18.21
CA ILE A 262 10.86 1.24 18.97
C ILE A 262 11.07 1.50 20.47
N GLN A 263 9.97 1.63 21.21
CA GLN A 263 9.97 1.97 22.63
C GLN A 263 8.83 1.27 23.35
N LEU A 264 9.09 0.96 24.63
CA LEU A 264 8.08 0.55 25.57
C LEU A 264 7.67 1.74 26.46
N LYS A 265 6.48 2.29 26.25
CA LYS A 265 6.02 3.53 26.90
C LYS A 265 4.94 3.28 27.94
N ASP A 266 4.98 3.97 29.07
CA ASP A 266 3.97 3.83 30.12
C ASP A 266 2.55 4.17 29.64
N LYS A 267 1.58 3.32 30.02
CA LYS A 267 0.14 3.53 29.84
C LYS A 267 -0.58 3.58 31.19
N HIS A 268 -0.39 2.54 31.99
CA HIS A 268 -1.09 2.30 33.26
C HIS A 268 -0.19 1.50 34.21
N THR A 269 -0.66 1.22 35.44
CA THR A 269 0.11 0.49 36.48
C THR A 269 0.50 -0.95 36.10
N TYR A 270 -0.20 -1.56 35.15
CA TYR A 270 0.07 -2.92 34.65
C TYR A 270 0.18 -2.97 33.12
N ALA A 271 0.17 -1.82 32.45
CA ALA A 271 0.14 -1.75 30.99
C ALA A 271 1.13 -0.74 30.45
N LYS A 272 1.77 -1.09 29.33
CA LYS A 272 2.61 -0.22 28.52
C LYS A 272 2.16 -0.28 27.06
N TYR A 273 2.74 0.58 26.23
CA TYR A 273 2.62 0.55 24.80
C TYR A 273 3.93 0.08 24.19
N ILE A 274 3.88 -0.95 23.34
CA ILE A 274 4.95 -1.18 22.36
C ILE A 274 4.62 -0.27 21.18
N GLN A 275 5.51 0.67 20.87
CA GLN A 275 5.31 1.60 19.77
C GLN A 275 6.59 1.86 19.00
N GLY A 276 6.48 2.14 17.70
CA GLY A 276 7.59 2.47 16.82
C GLY A 276 7.08 2.99 15.49
N LYS A 277 7.97 3.60 14.72
CA LYS A 277 7.66 4.09 13.37
C LYS A 277 8.46 3.28 12.36
N TRP A 278 7.78 2.70 11.38
CA TRP A 278 8.39 1.97 10.28
C TRP A 278 8.45 2.87 9.05
N TRP A 279 9.66 3.20 8.58
CA TRP A 279 9.91 3.93 7.33
C TRP A 279 9.94 2.96 6.16
N TYR A 280 8.76 2.52 5.73
CA TYR A 280 8.64 1.41 4.80
C TYR A 280 9.22 1.71 3.40
N GLN A 281 9.27 2.97 2.95
CA GLN A 281 9.87 3.29 1.65
C GLN A 281 11.40 3.04 1.61
N GLU A 282 12.08 3.03 2.76
CA GLU A 282 13.51 2.70 2.84
C GLU A 282 13.79 1.19 2.78
N ASP A 283 12.75 0.35 2.80
CA ASP A 283 12.84 -1.08 2.61
C ASP A 283 12.60 -1.46 1.13
N ASN A 284 13.31 -2.47 0.66
CA ASN A 284 13.19 -2.91 -0.74
C ASN A 284 11.92 -3.73 -0.97
N GLY A 285 11.22 -3.44 -2.07
CA GLY A 285 10.11 -4.26 -2.56
C GLY A 285 8.80 -4.09 -1.79
N ILE A 286 8.63 -2.97 -1.07
CA ILE A 286 7.37 -2.65 -0.42
C ILE A 286 6.31 -2.30 -1.48
N THR A 287 5.13 -2.89 -1.35
CA THR A 287 3.97 -2.66 -2.23
C THR A 287 2.70 -2.66 -1.38
N SER A 288 1.59 -2.12 -1.91
CA SER A 288 0.32 -2.13 -1.18
C SER A 288 -0.14 -3.57 -0.96
N GLY A 289 -0.48 -3.94 0.29
CA GLY A 289 -0.80 -5.32 0.62
C GLY A 289 -0.86 -5.60 2.11
N ASN A 290 -1.19 -6.85 2.47
CA ASN A 290 -1.20 -7.28 3.86
C ASN A 290 0.21 -7.63 4.33
N TYR A 291 0.65 -7.01 5.42
CA TYR A 291 1.89 -7.30 6.12
C TYR A 291 1.60 -7.88 7.50
N VAL A 292 2.40 -8.86 7.93
CA VAL A 292 2.35 -9.40 9.28
C VAL A 292 3.38 -8.66 10.13
N ILE A 293 2.89 -7.94 11.14
CA ILE A 293 3.69 -7.19 12.11
C ILE A 293 3.81 -8.07 13.35
N ARG A 294 5.04 -8.38 13.75
CA ARG A 294 5.38 -9.16 14.94
C ARG A 294 5.87 -8.23 16.04
N PHE A 295 5.35 -8.46 17.24
CA PHE A 295 5.71 -7.76 18.45
C PHE A 295 6.43 -8.73 19.39
N SER A 296 7.44 -8.25 20.08
CA SER A 296 8.14 -9.01 21.12
C SER A 296 8.52 -8.10 22.27
N VAL A 297 8.44 -8.62 23.50
CA VAL A 297 8.96 -7.96 24.70
C VAL A 297 9.38 -9.01 25.71
N LYS A 298 10.41 -8.71 26.50
CA LYS A 298 10.83 -9.55 27.61
C LYS A 298 10.28 -9.05 28.93
N ASP A 299 9.95 -9.98 29.81
CA ASP A 299 9.77 -9.67 31.22
C ASP A 299 11.12 -9.60 31.96
N ASN A 300 11.11 -9.19 33.22
CA ASN A 300 12.32 -9.13 34.04
C ASN A 300 12.91 -10.50 34.40
N PHE A 301 12.17 -11.59 34.15
CA PHE A 301 12.65 -12.96 34.31
C PHE A 301 13.41 -13.46 33.07
N GLY A 302 13.36 -12.70 31.97
CA GLY A 302 14.01 -13.01 30.72
C GLY A 302 13.15 -13.81 29.74
N ASN A 303 11.88 -14.10 30.07
CA ASN A 303 10.96 -14.77 29.16
C ASN A 303 10.60 -13.81 28.03
N THR A 304 10.46 -14.32 26.81
CA THR A 304 10.14 -13.52 25.62
C THR A 304 8.69 -13.77 25.21
N TRP A 305 7.88 -12.73 25.26
CA TRP A 305 6.47 -12.75 24.92
C TRP A 305 6.27 -12.16 23.53
N THR A 306 5.53 -12.87 22.67
CA THR A 306 5.34 -12.46 21.27
C THR A 306 3.88 -12.45 20.87
N SER A 307 3.55 -11.60 19.89
CA SER A 307 2.24 -11.58 19.22
C SER A 307 2.41 -11.10 17.78
N SER A 308 1.42 -11.32 16.94
CA SER A 308 1.42 -10.86 15.56
C SER A 308 0.07 -10.33 15.12
N MET A 309 0.09 -9.33 14.24
CA MET A 309 -1.09 -8.70 13.67
C MET A 309 -0.91 -8.49 12.18
N SER A 310 -2.00 -8.61 11.42
CA SER A 310 -2.01 -8.28 10.00
C SER A 310 -2.47 -6.84 9.78
N TYR A 311 -1.75 -6.09 8.95
CA TYR A 311 -2.14 -4.75 8.53
C TYR A 311 -2.09 -4.62 7.01
N TYR A 312 -3.14 -4.06 6.42
CA TYR A 312 -3.12 -3.71 5.00
C TYR A 312 -2.43 -2.34 4.84
N LEU A 313 -1.19 -2.37 4.37
CA LEU A 313 -0.43 -1.17 4.04
C LEU A 313 -0.84 -0.67 2.65
N GLU A 314 -1.14 0.61 2.54
CA GLU A 314 -1.32 1.29 1.25
C GLU A 314 -0.08 2.15 0.99
N VAL A 315 0.63 1.91 -0.11
CA VAL A 315 1.77 2.74 -0.51
C VAL A 315 1.42 3.58 -1.73
N ASP A 316 2.31 4.52 -2.04
CA ASP A 316 2.24 5.33 -3.24
C ASP A 316 2.35 4.49 -4.51
N GLN A 317 1.38 4.70 -5.39
CA GLN A 317 1.23 4.10 -6.69
C GLN A 317 1.14 5.22 -7.71
N TYR A 318 2.14 5.26 -8.58
CA TYR A 318 2.24 6.22 -9.66
C TYR A 318 1.51 5.69 -10.91
N GLY A 319 0.94 6.59 -11.70
CA GLY A 319 0.17 6.24 -12.89
C GLY A 319 0.05 7.42 -13.82
N LEU A 320 0.20 7.16 -15.12
CA LEU A 320 0.19 8.15 -16.18
C LEU A 320 -0.75 7.70 -17.30
N GLU A 321 -1.56 8.62 -17.79
CA GLU A 321 -2.33 8.43 -19.01
C GLU A 321 -2.27 9.69 -19.88
N VAL A 322 -2.16 9.49 -21.19
CA VAL A 322 -2.18 10.57 -22.19
C VAL A 322 -3.36 10.38 -23.13
N GLN A 323 -4.12 11.47 -23.35
CA GLN A 323 -5.28 11.46 -24.23
C GLN A 323 -5.32 12.69 -25.13
N PHE A 324 -5.78 12.52 -26.37
CA PHE A 324 -6.16 13.62 -27.25
C PHE A 324 -7.68 13.86 -27.13
N ASP A 325 -8.08 15.13 -27.10
CA ASP A 325 -9.50 15.49 -27.16
C ASP A 325 -10.08 15.21 -28.56
N GLU A 326 -11.41 15.17 -28.68
CA GLU A 326 -12.11 14.85 -29.94
C GLU A 326 -11.71 15.76 -31.12
N THR A 327 -11.34 17.00 -30.83
CA THR A 327 -10.92 17.99 -31.84
C THR A 327 -9.41 18.03 -32.06
N SER A 328 -8.63 17.31 -31.26
CA SER A 328 -7.17 17.27 -31.33
C SER A 328 -6.70 15.96 -31.96
N SER A 329 -5.53 16.00 -32.58
CA SER A 329 -4.97 14.85 -33.29
C SER A 329 -3.44 14.88 -33.19
N PRO A 330 -2.78 13.71 -33.08
CA PRO A 330 -1.32 13.62 -33.20
C PRO A 330 -0.84 13.93 -34.62
N ASN A 331 -1.73 13.89 -35.61
CA ASN A 331 -1.44 14.22 -37.00
C ASN A 331 -1.91 15.65 -37.32
N GLY A 332 -1.03 16.46 -37.89
CA GLY A 332 -1.29 17.85 -38.25
C GLY A 332 -0.74 18.20 -39.62
N GLN A 333 -1.20 19.33 -40.16
CA GLN A 333 -0.71 19.87 -41.42
C GLN A 333 -0.43 21.37 -41.29
N LEU A 334 0.60 21.84 -41.98
CA LEU A 334 0.96 23.25 -41.99
C LEU A 334 1.49 23.70 -43.36
N PRO A 335 1.34 24.99 -43.73
CA PRO A 335 1.94 25.52 -44.94
C PRO A 335 3.46 25.65 -44.78
N LYS A 336 4.21 25.65 -45.88
CA LYS A 336 5.65 25.95 -45.81
C LYS A 336 5.90 27.32 -45.16
N GLY A 337 6.93 27.42 -44.31
CA GLY A 337 7.16 28.64 -43.51
C GLY A 337 6.11 28.92 -42.43
N GLY A 338 5.14 28.02 -42.24
CA GLY A 338 4.06 28.16 -41.27
C GLY A 338 4.25 27.26 -40.06
N LYS A 339 3.19 27.20 -39.26
CA LYS A 339 3.17 26.48 -37.99
C LYS A 339 1.87 25.73 -37.74
N THR A 340 1.93 24.75 -36.86
CA THR A 340 0.77 24.07 -36.27
C THR A 340 1.00 23.90 -34.76
N ASP A 341 -0.10 23.90 -34.01
CA ASP A 341 -0.09 23.68 -32.57
C ASP A 341 -0.78 22.35 -32.27
N TYR A 342 -0.17 21.56 -31.38
CA TYR A 342 -0.69 20.30 -30.86
C TYR A 342 -1.03 20.46 -29.39
N SER A 343 -2.09 19.78 -28.95
CA SER A 343 -2.53 19.79 -27.55
C SER A 343 -3.05 18.40 -27.16
N PHE A 344 -2.52 17.87 -26.06
CA PHE A 344 -2.97 16.62 -25.47
C PHE A 344 -3.03 16.75 -23.94
N ARG A 345 -3.88 15.93 -23.32
CA ARG A 345 -4.12 15.92 -21.88
C ARG A 345 -3.26 14.85 -21.23
N VAL A 346 -2.57 15.23 -20.16
CA VAL A 346 -1.86 14.32 -19.25
C VAL A 346 -2.67 14.18 -17.98
N LEU A 347 -2.97 12.95 -17.57
CA LEU A 347 -3.75 12.60 -16.39
C LEU A 347 -2.90 11.79 -15.40
N ASN A 348 -2.88 12.20 -14.14
CA ASN A 348 -2.35 11.39 -13.05
C ASN A 348 -3.39 10.32 -12.67
N THR A 349 -3.11 9.05 -13.01
CA THR A 349 -3.96 7.91 -12.67
C THR A 349 -3.50 7.18 -11.40
N GLY A 350 -2.41 7.65 -10.78
CA GLY A 350 -1.91 7.15 -9.51
C GLY A 350 -2.80 7.54 -8.31
N ASN A 351 -2.47 6.98 -7.14
CA ASN A 351 -3.14 7.28 -5.87
C ASN A 351 -2.42 8.37 -5.05
N THR A 352 -1.34 8.95 -5.57
CA THR A 352 -0.53 9.99 -4.93
C THR A 352 -0.31 11.18 -5.89
N ARG A 353 0.18 12.30 -5.34
CA ARG A 353 0.60 13.46 -6.13
C ARG A 353 1.85 13.10 -6.92
N ASP A 354 1.97 13.57 -8.15
CA ASP A 354 3.13 13.32 -8.99
C ASP A 354 3.51 14.56 -9.82
N ILE A 355 4.79 14.65 -10.15
CA ILE A 355 5.34 15.65 -11.05
C ILE A 355 5.75 14.94 -12.32
N PHE A 356 5.15 15.30 -13.44
CA PHE A 356 5.50 14.74 -14.74
C PHE A 356 6.46 15.66 -15.47
N SER A 357 7.65 15.17 -15.78
CA SER A 357 8.62 15.85 -16.63
C SER A 357 8.30 15.61 -18.11
N ILE A 358 8.46 16.65 -18.93
CA ILE A 358 8.13 16.63 -20.36
C ILE A 358 9.40 16.92 -21.12
N THR A 359 9.83 15.97 -21.95
CA THR A 359 11.01 16.10 -22.81
C THR A 359 10.62 15.93 -24.27
N ILE A 360 11.29 16.69 -25.14
CA ILE A 360 11.10 16.62 -26.59
C ILE A 360 12.34 15.96 -27.16
N ASP A 361 12.15 14.89 -27.94
CA ASP A 361 13.18 14.31 -28.78
C ASP A 361 13.03 14.87 -30.20
N ASP A 362 13.92 15.81 -30.54
CA ASP A 362 14.03 16.46 -31.85
C ASP A 362 15.26 15.99 -32.63
N SER A 363 15.92 14.90 -32.20
CA SER A 363 17.18 14.45 -32.77
C SER A 363 17.07 14.03 -34.25
N ASP A 364 15.90 13.53 -34.66
CA ASP A 364 15.58 13.12 -36.02
C ASP A 364 14.94 14.24 -36.87
N VAL A 365 14.77 15.45 -36.31
CA VAL A 365 14.14 16.56 -37.00
C VAL A 365 15.12 17.22 -37.98
N PRO A 366 14.75 17.41 -39.26
CA PRO A 366 15.62 18.06 -40.22
C PRO A 366 15.93 19.52 -39.90
N SER A 367 17.13 19.96 -40.28
CA SER A 367 17.56 21.35 -40.09
C SER A 367 16.57 22.37 -40.67
N GLY A 368 16.20 23.35 -39.84
CA GLY A 368 15.30 24.45 -40.20
C GLY A 368 13.86 24.26 -39.74
N TRP A 369 13.47 23.07 -39.30
CA TRP A 369 12.25 22.89 -38.51
C TRP A 369 12.48 23.31 -37.07
N GLU A 370 11.48 23.93 -36.46
CA GLU A 370 11.54 24.35 -35.06
C GLU A 370 10.40 23.70 -34.27
N ILE A 371 10.75 23.09 -33.14
CA ILE A 371 9.80 22.53 -32.19
C ILE A 371 9.96 23.29 -30.89
N SER A 372 8.84 23.72 -30.31
CA SER A 372 8.86 24.39 -29.01
C SER A 372 7.69 23.96 -28.14
N LEU A 373 8.01 23.62 -26.89
CA LEU A 373 7.01 23.44 -25.84
C LEU A 373 6.42 24.81 -25.48
N GLN A 374 5.10 24.93 -25.55
CA GLN A 374 4.38 26.15 -25.17
C GLN A 374 3.92 26.11 -23.71
N SER A 375 3.79 24.90 -23.13
CA SER A 375 3.53 24.67 -21.72
C SER A 375 4.82 24.59 -20.90
N ASP A 376 4.70 24.50 -19.58
CA ASP A 376 5.83 24.22 -18.70
C ASP A 376 6.41 22.82 -19.00
N SER A 377 7.74 22.66 -18.81
CA SER A 377 8.45 21.39 -18.99
C SER A 377 8.20 20.38 -17.86
N SER A 378 7.43 20.78 -16.85
CA SER A 378 7.00 19.91 -15.75
C SER A 378 5.61 20.32 -15.31
N ILE A 379 4.76 19.33 -15.04
CA ILE A 379 3.41 19.54 -14.53
C ILE A 379 3.23 18.81 -13.22
N ASP A 380 2.65 19.49 -12.23
CA ASP A 380 2.42 18.98 -10.89
C ASP A 380 0.94 18.68 -10.71
N LEU A 381 0.60 17.41 -10.51
CA LEU A 381 -0.77 16.91 -10.52
C LEU A 381 -1.08 16.11 -9.26
N GLN A 382 -2.14 16.51 -8.55
CA GLN A 382 -2.75 15.67 -7.52
C GLN A 382 -3.38 14.41 -8.13
N MET A 383 -3.73 13.43 -7.28
CA MET A 383 -4.43 12.23 -7.73
C MET A 383 -5.69 12.57 -8.56
N GLY A 384 -5.83 11.94 -9.73
CA GLY A 384 -6.94 12.15 -10.65
C GLY A 384 -7.00 13.52 -11.33
N GLN A 385 -6.02 14.41 -11.11
CA GLN A 385 -5.93 15.68 -11.83
C GLN A 385 -5.26 15.52 -13.19
N SER A 386 -5.59 16.44 -14.09
CA SER A 386 -5.00 16.49 -15.43
C SER A 386 -4.62 17.92 -15.82
N SER A 387 -3.66 18.02 -16.74
CA SER A 387 -3.25 19.27 -17.38
C SER A 387 -3.00 19.05 -18.86
N TYR A 388 -3.02 20.14 -19.63
CA TYR A 388 -2.75 20.11 -21.06
C TYR A 388 -1.29 20.44 -21.35
N VAL A 389 -0.69 19.66 -22.24
CA VAL A 389 0.62 19.92 -22.82
C VAL A 389 0.44 20.45 -24.22
N GLN A 390 1.08 21.58 -24.52
CA GLN A 390 0.97 22.25 -25.82
C GLN A 390 2.32 22.32 -26.50
N VAL A 391 2.39 21.85 -27.75
CA VAL A 391 3.62 21.80 -28.54
C VAL A 391 3.38 22.50 -29.88
N ARG A 392 4.30 23.38 -30.26
CA ARG A 392 4.29 24.04 -31.55
C ARG A 392 5.35 23.44 -32.47
N VAL A 393 4.96 23.19 -33.72
CA VAL A 393 5.87 22.78 -34.80
C VAL A 393 5.82 23.82 -35.91
N GLU A 394 6.99 24.31 -36.33
CA GLU A 394 7.15 25.28 -37.42
C GLU A 394 8.03 24.69 -38.53
N ALA A 395 7.60 24.80 -39.79
CA ALA A 395 8.42 24.37 -40.93
C ALA A 395 9.16 25.55 -41.56
N PRO A 396 10.36 25.33 -42.12
CA PRO A 396 11.05 26.35 -42.88
C PRO A 396 10.31 26.66 -44.19
N VAL A 397 10.53 27.87 -44.74
CA VAL A 397 10.00 28.26 -46.06
C VAL A 397 10.50 27.37 -47.20
N SER A 398 11.64 26.69 -47.00
CA SER A 398 12.24 25.72 -47.93
C SER A 398 11.68 24.31 -47.81
N ALA A 399 10.73 24.06 -46.89
CA ALA A 399 10.17 22.74 -46.68
C ALA A 399 9.47 22.23 -47.95
N LYS A 400 9.70 20.96 -48.29
CA LYS A 400 9.13 20.35 -49.49
C LYS A 400 7.66 20.01 -49.25
N GLY A 401 6.77 20.46 -50.13
CA GLY A 401 5.36 20.06 -50.08
C GLY A 401 5.21 18.54 -50.03
N GLY A 402 4.43 18.06 -49.06
CA GLY A 402 4.18 16.64 -48.82
C GLY A 402 5.26 15.90 -48.03
N SER A 403 6.35 16.57 -47.59
CA SER A 403 7.22 15.97 -46.57
C SER A 403 6.50 15.90 -45.23
N SER A 404 6.84 14.90 -44.43
CA SER A 404 6.28 14.71 -43.10
C SER A 404 7.41 14.52 -42.12
N GLU A 405 7.33 15.22 -40.99
CA GLU A 405 8.29 15.10 -39.90
C GLU A 405 7.60 14.53 -38.66
N ARG A 406 8.36 13.78 -37.87
CA ARG A 406 7.90 13.19 -36.62
C ARG A 406 8.67 13.80 -35.45
N VAL A 407 7.95 14.12 -34.39
CA VAL A 407 8.50 14.57 -33.12
C VAL A 407 7.97 13.66 -32.03
N THR A 408 8.85 13.18 -31.15
CA THR A 408 8.45 12.36 -30.00
C THR A 408 8.52 13.21 -28.74
N ILE A 409 7.43 13.26 -27.99
CA ILE A 409 7.40 13.85 -26.65
C ILE A 409 7.31 12.71 -25.64
N THR A 410 8.22 12.71 -24.67
CA THR A 410 8.19 11.76 -23.56
C THR A 410 7.73 12.47 -22.31
N ILE A 411 6.71 11.89 -21.65
CA ILE A 411 6.19 12.34 -20.37
C ILE A 411 6.59 11.29 -19.34
N THR A 412 7.35 11.68 -18.32
CA THR A 412 7.91 10.76 -17.32
C THR A 412 7.52 11.18 -15.91
N SER A 413 6.98 10.24 -15.13
CA SER A 413 6.72 10.40 -13.70
C SER A 413 8.02 10.62 -12.94
N SER A 414 8.06 11.63 -12.06
CA SER A 414 9.22 11.85 -11.18
C SER A 414 9.20 10.90 -9.99
N GLY A 415 8.03 10.44 -9.55
CA GLY A 415 7.90 9.45 -8.48
C GLY A 415 8.27 8.03 -8.90
N ASN A 416 8.17 7.70 -10.20
CA ASN A 416 8.67 6.44 -10.75
C ASN A 416 9.06 6.57 -12.22
N GLU A 417 10.36 6.64 -12.51
CA GLU A 417 10.91 6.83 -13.87
C GLU A 417 10.53 5.71 -14.87
N ASN A 418 10.09 4.54 -14.39
CA ASN A 418 9.61 3.46 -15.25
C ASN A 418 8.19 3.72 -15.79
N ILE A 419 7.50 4.73 -15.26
CA ILE A 419 6.19 5.18 -15.72
C ILE A 419 6.38 6.38 -16.64
N PHE A 420 6.28 6.11 -17.93
CA PHE A 420 6.38 7.12 -18.96
C PHE A 420 5.45 6.79 -20.13
N GLU A 421 5.06 7.83 -20.87
CA GLU A 421 4.28 7.72 -22.10
C GLU A 421 4.97 8.50 -23.22
N ASN A 422 4.84 8.00 -24.45
CA ASN A 422 5.40 8.63 -25.64
C ASN A 422 4.29 9.11 -26.56
N VAL A 423 4.33 10.40 -26.86
CA VAL A 423 3.42 11.05 -27.81
C VAL A 423 4.18 11.32 -29.10
N ASN A 424 3.78 10.66 -30.18
CA ASN A 424 4.33 10.90 -31.51
C ASN A 424 3.45 11.91 -32.24
N LEU A 425 4.01 13.06 -32.58
CA LEU A 425 3.36 14.07 -33.41
C LEU A 425 3.88 13.95 -34.84
N GLU A 426 2.99 13.78 -35.80
CA GLU A 426 3.32 13.76 -37.23
C GLU A 426 2.81 15.04 -37.89
N THR A 427 3.72 15.75 -38.53
CA THR A 427 3.44 17.05 -39.15
C THR A 427 3.76 17.00 -40.63
N THR A 428 2.75 17.14 -41.49
CA THR A 428 2.93 17.11 -42.94
C THR A 428 2.83 18.50 -43.56
N VAL A 429 3.81 18.87 -44.38
CA VAL A 429 3.77 20.11 -45.16
C VAL A 429 2.68 19.99 -46.23
N ARG A 430 1.75 20.94 -46.25
CA ARG A 430 0.63 20.94 -47.20
C ARG A 430 1.12 20.91 -48.65
N THR A 431 0.41 20.16 -49.50
CA THR A 431 0.53 20.25 -50.95
C THR A 431 -0.67 21.00 -51.52
N TYR A 432 -0.42 21.80 -52.56
CA TYR A 432 -1.45 22.56 -53.26
C TYR A 432 -1.48 22.12 -54.72
N GLY A 433 -2.68 22.09 -55.30
CA GLY A 433 -2.86 21.68 -56.68
C GLY A 433 -4.32 21.72 -57.11
N VAL A 434 -4.51 22.09 -58.38
CA VAL A 434 -5.81 22.10 -59.04
C VAL A 434 -5.70 21.41 -60.39
N ALA A 435 -6.74 20.68 -60.77
CA ALA A 435 -6.86 20.07 -62.07
C ALA A 435 -8.22 20.39 -62.67
N PHE A 436 -8.24 20.76 -63.95
CA PHE A 436 -9.46 20.80 -64.72
C PHE A 436 -9.83 19.39 -65.17
N LEU A 437 -11.09 19.00 -64.94
CA LEU A 437 -11.68 17.73 -65.29
C LEU A 437 -12.84 17.93 -66.27
N SER A 438 -13.09 16.91 -67.09
CA SER A 438 -14.20 16.91 -68.06
C SER A 438 -14.15 18.07 -69.04
N VAL A 439 -12.93 18.41 -69.42
CA VAL A 439 -12.65 19.53 -70.29
C VAL A 439 -12.83 19.11 -71.77
N PRO A 440 -13.70 19.77 -72.54
CA PRO A 440 -13.78 19.54 -73.99
C PRO A 440 -12.56 20.15 -74.71
N GLU A 441 -12.03 19.46 -75.74
CA GLU A 441 -10.91 19.99 -76.55
C GLU A 441 -11.34 21.19 -77.41
N SER A 442 -12.59 21.20 -77.85
CA SER A 442 -13.25 22.33 -78.50
C SER A 442 -14.73 22.32 -78.14
N ILE A 443 -15.36 23.49 -78.19
CA ILE A 443 -16.80 23.64 -78.05
C ILE A 443 -17.37 24.20 -79.35
N ASN A 444 -18.48 23.64 -79.83
CA ASN A 444 -19.20 24.22 -80.97
C ASN A 444 -20.33 25.06 -80.41
N ILE A 445 -20.26 26.38 -80.65
CA ILE A 445 -21.31 27.31 -80.26
C ILE A 445 -22.23 27.47 -81.46
N ASP A 446 -23.34 26.74 -81.48
CA ASP A 446 -24.40 26.95 -82.45
C ASP A 446 -25.15 28.26 -82.07
N PRO A 447 -25.27 29.24 -82.98
CA PRO A 447 -26.06 30.45 -82.73
C PRO A 447 -27.50 30.17 -82.30
N GLU A 448 -28.09 29.02 -82.69
CA GLU A 448 -29.43 28.59 -82.25
C GLU A 448 -29.47 28.11 -80.79
N GLU A 449 -28.33 27.79 -80.18
CA GLU A 449 -28.19 27.38 -78.78
C GLU A 449 -27.92 28.55 -77.82
N LEU A 450 -27.77 29.78 -78.34
CA LEU A 450 -27.65 30.97 -77.50
C LEU A 450 -28.96 31.23 -76.76
N ASP A 451 -28.86 31.66 -75.50
CA ASP A 451 -30.03 32.10 -74.75
C ASP A 451 -30.61 33.42 -75.33
N ILE A 452 -31.75 33.85 -74.78
CA ILE A 452 -32.45 35.07 -75.22
C ILE A 452 -31.58 36.34 -75.12
N ASP A 453 -30.54 36.33 -74.29
CA ASP A 453 -29.61 37.44 -74.07
C ASP A 453 -28.29 37.27 -74.89
N GLY A 454 -28.17 36.19 -75.65
CA GLY A 454 -27.05 35.88 -76.53
C GLY A 454 -25.87 35.19 -75.84
N TYR A 455 -26.08 34.53 -74.71
CA TYR A 455 -25.03 33.80 -74.00
C TYR A 455 -25.05 32.30 -74.30
N TYR A 456 -23.86 31.73 -74.36
CA TYR A 456 -23.61 30.29 -74.36
C TYR A 456 -23.01 29.87 -73.01
N LYS A 457 -23.45 28.73 -72.46
CA LYS A 457 -22.95 28.19 -71.19
C LYS A 457 -22.47 26.77 -71.34
N PHE A 458 -21.27 26.48 -70.83
CA PHE A 458 -20.75 25.12 -70.72
C PHE A 458 -20.07 24.91 -69.36
N LYS A 459 -19.93 23.65 -68.94
CA LYS A 459 -19.42 23.29 -67.61
C LYS A 459 -18.02 22.74 -67.66
N ILE A 460 -17.19 23.19 -66.71
CA ILE A 460 -15.88 22.61 -66.40
C ILE A 460 -15.88 22.17 -64.94
N ASN A 461 -15.31 21.01 -64.63
CA ASN A 461 -15.13 20.59 -63.24
C ASN A 461 -13.71 20.95 -62.78
N LEU A 462 -13.57 21.71 -61.70
CA LEU A 462 -12.28 21.91 -61.04
C LEU A 462 -12.15 20.93 -59.89
N ARG A 463 -11.03 20.21 -59.82
CA ARG A 463 -10.71 19.31 -58.72
C ARG A 463 -9.54 19.84 -57.90
N ASN A 464 -9.73 19.93 -56.58
CA ASN A 464 -8.63 20.13 -55.66
C ASN A 464 -7.82 18.84 -55.55
N THR A 465 -6.55 18.89 -55.95
CA THR A 465 -5.59 17.79 -55.87
C THR A 465 -4.58 17.97 -54.73
N GLY A 466 -4.67 19.07 -53.98
CA GLY A 466 -3.90 19.36 -52.77
C GLY A 466 -4.30 18.50 -51.57
N SER A 467 -3.51 18.61 -50.50
CA SER A 467 -3.66 17.78 -49.29
C SER A 467 -4.70 18.29 -48.29
N ASP A 468 -5.23 19.50 -48.49
CA ASP A 468 -6.15 20.23 -47.62
C ASP A 468 -7.15 21.06 -48.45
N LYS A 469 -8.16 21.64 -47.79
CA LYS A 469 -9.06 22.63 -48.39
C LYS A 469 -8.27 23.83 -48.89
N ASP A 470 -8.56 24.26 -50.12
CA ASP A 470 -7.84 25.34 -50.77
C ASP A 470 -8.82 26.28 -51.50
N THR A 471 -8.38 27.52 -51.74
CA THR A 471 -9.13 28.52 -52.52
C THR A 471 -8.34 28.87 -53.77
N PHE A 472 -8.98 28.73 -54.93
CA PHE A 472 -8.36 28.98 -56.23
C PHE A 472 -8.90 30.27 -56.84
N ASP A 473 -8.02 31.21 -57.19
CA ASP A 473 -8.30 32.35 -58.06
C ASP A 473 -8.53 31.84 -59.48
N LEU A 474 -9.56 32.33 -60.14
CA LEU A 474 -9.98 31.89 -61.47
C LEU A 474 -9.83 33.04 -62.46
N GLY A 475 -9.02 32.81 -63.49
CA GLY A 475 -8.93 33.68 -64.65
C GLY A 475 -9.65 33.05 -65.84
N VAL A 476 -10.49 33.81 -66.54
CA VAL A 476 -11.04 33.41 -67.84
C VAL A 476 -10.88 34.54 -68.84
N THR A 477 -10.34 34.23 -70.02
CA THR A 477 -10.06 35.20 -71.08
C THR A 477 -10.38 34.60 -72.45
N THR A 478 -10.64 35.47 -73.43
CA THR A 478 -10.94 35.10 -74.82
C THR A 478 -10.00 35.86 -75.77
N SER A 479 -9.63 35.25 -76.89
CA SER A 479 -8.77 35.86 -77.91
C SER A 479 -9.48 36.96 -78.72
N ARG A 480 -10.82 36.98 -78.69
CA ARG A 480 -11.65 38.01 -79.33
C ARG A 480 -12.04 39.09 -78.33
N SER A 481 -11.49 40.30 -78.51
CA SER A 481 -11.75 41.43 -77.59
C SER A 481 -13.20 41.93 -77.60
N ASP A 482 -13.98 41.58 -78.63
CA ASP A 482 -15.40 41.92 -78.71
C ASP A 482 -16.30 40.92 -77.96
N TRP A 483 -15.80 39.71 -77.64
CA TRP A 483 -16.53 38.71 -76.87
C TRP A 483 -16.34 38.93 -75.36
N THR A 484 -17.34 38.56 -74.56
CA THR A 484 -17.22 38.57 -73.09
C THR A 484 -17.24 37.16 -72.55
N ILE A 485 -16.35 36.83 -71.62
CA ILE A 485 -16.30 35.54 -70.92
C ILE A 485 -16.22 35.77 -69.41
N ARG A 486 -16.93 34.94 -68.64
CA ARG A 486 -16.89 34.94 -67.17
C ARG A 486 -17.15 33.54 -66.62
N ALA A 487 -16.73 33.31 -65.37
CA ALA A 487 -17.02 32.09 -64.63
C ALA A 487 -18.17 32.35 -63.64
N GLU A 488 -19.13 31.44 -63.60
CA GLU A 488 -20.28 31.48 -62.69
C GLU A 488 -20.33 30.20 -61.83
N VAL A 489 -20.75 30.35 -60.58
CA VAL A 489 -21.19 29.22 -59.74
C VAL A 489 -22.58 29.54 -59.19
N GLN A 490 -23.53 28.64 -59.44
CA GLN A 490 -24.94 28.84 -59.08
C GLN A 490 -25.53 30.16 -59.64
N GLY A 491 -25.07 30.58 -60.83
CA GLY A 491 -25.53 31.79 -61.50
C GLY A 491 -24.96 33.11 -60.99
N ASN A 492 -23.96 33.07 -60.07
CA ASN A 492 -23.24 34.27 -59.63
C ASN A 492 -21.84 34.28 -60.24
N ASP A 493 -21.43 35.45 -60.73
CA ASP A 493 -20.06 35.69 -61.21
C ASP A 493 -19.07 35.47 -60.07
N ILE A 494 -18.01 34.70 -60.34
CA ILE A 494 -16.94 34.41 -59.39
C ILE A 494 -15.57 34.72 -59.97
N SER A 495 -14.67 35.17 -59.10
CA SER A 495 -13.24 35.27 -59.40
C SER A 495 -12.41 34.27 -58.59
N ALA A 496 -12.98 33.59 -57.59
CA ALA A 496 -12.28 32.59 -56.80
C ALA A 496 -13.25 31.55 -56.25
N VAL A 497 -12.72 30.37 -55.91
CA VAL A 497 -13.53 29.29 -55.38
C VAL A 497 -12.81 28.40 -54.36
N THR A 498 -13.47 28.10 -53.25
CA THR A 498 -12.95 27.20 -52.21
C THR A 498 -13.44 25.78 -52.45
N ILE A 499 -12.52 24.83 -52.53
CA ILE A 499 -12.82 23.42 -52.79
C ILE A 499 -12.15 22.57 -51.69
N ASP A 500 -12.95 21.76 -51.01
CA ASP A 500 -12.43 20.81 -50.01
C ASP A 500 -11.47 19.79 -50.63
N LYS A 501 -10.59 19.22 -49.81
CA LYS A 501 -9.61 18.21 -50.23
C LYS A 501 -10.25 17.11 -51.06
N SER A 502 -9.64 16.79 -52.20
CA SER A 502 -10.07 15.75 -53.13
C SER A 502 -11.47 15.94 -53.74
N GLN A 503 -12.18 17.03 -53.41
CA GLN A 503 -13.48 17.33 -53.99
C GLN A 503 -13.34 17.99 -55.36
N SER A 504 -14.43 17.95 -56.12
CA SER A 504 -14.55 18.65 -57.39
C SER A 504 -15.75 19.58 -57.34
N LEU A 505 -15.65 20.72 -58.00
CA LEU A 505 -16.72 21.68 -58.16
C LEU A 505 -16.94 21.98 -59.64
N ALA A 506 -18.19 21.92 -60.07
CA ALA A 506 -18.59 22.37 -61.40
C ALA A 506 -18.66 23.90 -61.44
N VAL A 507 -17.99 24.50 -62.43
CA VAL A 507 -18.03 25.93 -62.74
C VAL A 507 -18.65 26.08 -64.12
N ASP A 508 -19.64 26.97 -64.22
CA ASP A 508 -20.27 27.34 -65.48
C ASP A 508 -19.42 28.44 -66.14
N ILE A 509 -18.97 28.22 -67.38
CA ILE A 509 -18.30 29.22 -68.20
C ILE A 509 -19.33 29.85 -69.11
N VAL A 510 -19.49 31.16 -68.99
CA VAL A 510 -20.51 31.93 -69.71
C VAL A 510 -19.85 32.85 -70.70
N VAL A 511 -20.10 32.59 -71.99
CA VAL A 511 -19.53 33.33 -73.11
C VAL A 511 -20.64 34.09 -73.82
N ARG A 512 -20.35 35.31 -74.27
CA ARG A 512 -21.23 36.09 -75.16
C ARG A 512 -20.54 36.32 -76.49
N PRO A 513 -20.82 35.49 -77.50
CA PRO A 513 -20.37 35.74 -78.86
C PRO A 513 -21.06 36.98 -79.43
N VAL A 514 -20.29 37.83 -80.11
CA VAL A 514 -20.83 38.96 -80.90
C VAL A 514 -20.11 39.04 -82.24
N ASN A 515 -20.74 39.69 -83.23
CA ASN A 515 -20.19 39.87 -84.58
C ASN A 515 -19.64 38.57 -85.19
N PHE A 516 -20.39 37.47 -85.06
CA PHE A 516 -19.97 36.14 -85.53
C PHE A 516 -20.51 35.78 -86.92
N GLU A 517 -21.46 36.55 -87.47
CA GLU A 517 -22.15 36.27 -88.74
C GLU A 517 -21.18 36.09 -89.93
N ASP A 518 -20.13 36.90 -89.99
CA ASP A 518 -19.11 36.86 -91.05
C ASP A 518 -17.92 35.93 -90.72
N SER A 519 -17.89 35.36 -89.51
CA SER A 519 -16.79 34.53 -88.99
C SER A 519 -17.26 33.14 -88.53
N LEU A 520 -18.40 32.66 -89.06
CA LEU A 520 -18.93 31.33 -88.75
C LEU A 520 -17.93 30.26 -89.19
N GLY A 521 -17.53 29.40 -88.25
CA GLY A 521 -16.52 28.36 -88.47
C GLY A 521 -15.08 28.79 -88.22
N GLU A 522 -14.81 30.04 -87.80
CA GLU A 522 -13.51 30.44 -87.26
C GLU A 522 -13.37 30.00 -85.79
N GLU A 523 -12.21 29.44 -85.44
CA GLU A 523 -11.89 29.04 -84.05
C GLU A 523 -11.59 30.27 -83.18
N VAL A 524 -12.10 30.27 -81.93
CA VAL A 524 -11.88 31.36 -80.97
C VAL A 524 -11.29 30.79 -79.70
N THR A 525 -10.03 31.17 -79.41
CA THR A 525 -9.34 30.63 -78.25
C THR A 525 -9.85 31.21 -76.94
N PHE A 526 -10.19 30.34 -75.98
CA PHE A 526 -10.41 30.69 -74.58
C PHE A 526 -9.26 30.18 -73.73
N LEU A 527 -8.88 30.98 -72.73
CA LEU A 527 -7.90 30.59 -71.73
C LEU A 527 -8.55 30.66 -70.35
N MET A 528 -8.54 29.53 -69.65
CA MET A 528 -8.87 29.44 -68.24
C MET A 528 -7.61 29.18 -67.41
N THR A 529 -7.48 29.91 -66.31
CA THR A 529 -6.45 29.69 -65.28
C THR A 529 -7.10 29.45 -63.93
N ALA A 530 -6.47 28.59 -63.15
CA ALA A 530 -6.79 28.41 -61.73
C ALA A 530 -5.49 28.40 -60.93
N ASP A 531 -5.42 29.28 -59.93
CA ASP A 531 -4.22 29.50 -59.11
C ASP A 531 -4.58 29.45 -57.63
N SER A 532 -3.85 28.69 -56.83
CA SER A 532 -4.05 28.66 -55.37
C SER A 532 -3.77 30.04 -54.76
N ILE A 533 -4.71 30.55 -53.95
CA ILE A 533 -4.56 31.79 -53.20
C ILE A 533 -3.92 31.46 -51.85
N SER A 534 -2.86 32.20 -51.52
CA SER A 534 -2.05 32.01 -50.31
C SER A 534 -2.90 31.85 -49.02
N PRO A 535 -2.55 30.94 -48.08
CA PRO A 535 -1.20 30.79 -47.51
C PRO A 535 -0.24 29.86 -48.27
N GLY A 536 -0.65 29.25 -49.40
CA GLY A 536 0.24 28.56 -50.32
C GLY A 536 1.12 29.49 -51.15
N ASP A 537 2.41 29.55 -50.85
CA ASP A 537 3.45 30.23 -51.63
C ASP A 537 3.96 29.33 -52.79
N GLY A 538 3.03 28.67 -53.48
CA GLY A 538 3.27 27.91 -54.71
C GLY A 538 2.30 28.34 -55.80
N SER A 539 2.78 29.13 -56.77
CA SER A 539 2.02 29.41 -58.00
C SER A 539 2.01 28.14 -58.86
N LEU A 540 0.95 27.35 -58.75
CA LEU A 540 0.66 26.27 -59.69
C LEU A 540 -0.46 26.76 -60.60
N LEU A 541 -0.02 27.41 -61.69
CA LEU A 541 -0.87 27.88 -62.77
C LEU A 541 -1.30 26.66 -63.58
N SER A 542 -2.54 26.21 -63.41
CA SER A 542 -3.14 25.32 -64.39
C SER A 542 -3.68 26.20 -65.52
N VAL A 543 -3.08 26.10 -66.70
CA VAL A 543 -3.48 26.83 -67.92
C VAL A 543 -4.16 25.85 -68.82
N GLN A 544 -5.35 26.19 -69.31
CA GLN A 544 -5.90 25.44 -70.41
C GLN A 544 -6.45 26.32 -71.51
N ASN A 545 -5.97 26.01 -72.72
CA ASN A 545 -6.40 26.63 -73.96
C ASN A 545 -7.50 25.77 -74.58
N TYR A 546 -8.53 26.43 -75.08
CA TYR A 546 -9.65 25.86 -75.82
C TYR A 546 -9.82 26.63 -77.11
N SER A 547 -10.25 25.97 -78.19
CA SER A 547 -10.58 26.61 -79.47
C SER A 547 -12.08 26.55 -79.78
#